data_AF-B7N7I8-F1
#
_entry.id   AF-B7N7I8-F1
#
_cell.length_a   1.000
_cell.length_b   1.000
_cell.length_c   1.000
_cell.angle_alpha   90.00
_cell.angle_beta   90.00
_cell.angle_gamma   90.00
#
_symmetry.space_group_name_H-M   'P 1'
#
loop_
_entity.id
_entity.type
_entity.pdbx_description
1 polymer ?
#
loop_
_entity_poly.entity_id
_entity_poly.type
_entity_poly.pdbx_seq_one_letter_code
_entity_poly.pdbx_strand_id
1 'polypeptide(L)'
;MERTLPWKPLLCLLFLLSTGCDRAEKQKIAAQLQQDKEAISSVVKKSYRALCGPEFVISTDSHDRLAEMQQVFTPALMEPVLKYWQESPKTCKRRFPSYSDPLATFVEGDKAQIGAFFGHQSDIDIPMELIREGDGKWKIAAIDFASLHEFEKNGRVTDEVQKKIDLLKKRSFKQRRDFPLLTRTEPERVSKSPLTSVEQTVTEPDSSWLDVLLTIGKYALYLGAIILILALVAVLWIGYGLVFAGHRLFKASCKDPSIQKIPAAERWAMAVGAPYAIAGNNHWARRVVNDDSVEAENDCKSEVESLADMWGVFDRDSLLEQLLALFVAGHRSVYEEQIKNDSEMPDAEYRAFAQQLAQNAKSSSEAKERLWQLQMVRKNRRKICDIDFCAWDMVRFVMLCNSGAQVGYITQREMVDFSMLAARRVQQHYRSWRELAGHFLLARWYWKATDKRHLITHILFKKAITSLLKEQGSPWRTLPWDTPLPEGTEAAFAWACGVSTADVVEVRSDTPDKAIYEAN
;
A
#
# COMPACT_ATOMS: atom_id res chain seq x y z
N MET A 1 61.72 38.21 22.66
CA MET A 1 61.19 36.94 23.19
C MET A 1 59.91 36.64 22.46
N GLU A 2 60.01 35.78 21.45
CA GLU A 2 58.94 35.42 20.52
C GLU A 2 57.87 34.57 21.23
N ARG A 3 56.61 35.01 21.11
CA ARG A 3 55.44 34.28 21.59
C ARG A 3 55.14 33.16 20.61
N THR A 4 55.39 31.92 21.01
CA THR A 4 54.96 30.73 20.27
C THR A 4 53.44 30.56 20.45
N LEU A 5 52.70 30.75 19.36
CA LEU A 5 51.26 30.49 19.27
C LEU A 5 50.97 29.00 19.55
N PRO A 6 49.88 28.65 20.27
CA PRO A 6 49.54 27.25 20.54
C PRO A 6 48.86 26.64 19.30
N TRP A 7 49.66 26.05 18.43
CA TRP A 7 49.24 25.40 17.19
C TRP A 7 48.33 24.16 17.37
N LYS A 8 48.43 23.45 18.51
CA LYS A 8 47.64 22.24 18.82
C LYS A 8 46.12 22.47 18.96
N PRO A 9 45.63 23.47 19.73
CA PRO A 9 44.19 23.78 19.78
C PRO A 9 43.66 24.32 18.45
N LEU A 10 44.49 25.01 17.65
CA LEU A 10 44.13 25.47 16.30
C LEU A 10 43.92 24.29 15.33
N LEU A 11 44.75 23.24 15.43
CA LEU A 11 44.60 21.99 14.68
C LEU A 11 43.32 21.23 15.06
N CYS A 12 43.00 21.13 16.36
CA CYS A 12 41.75 20.50 16.80
C CYS A 12 40.50 21.28 16.36
N LEU A 13 40.54 22.62 16.40
CA LEU A 13 39.47 23.47 15.86
C LEU A 13 39.34 23.33 14.34
N LEU A 14 40.45 23.26 13.59
CA LEU A 14 40.45 23.00 12.15
C LEU A 14 39.88 21.61 11.81
N PHE A 15 40.19 20.57 12.59
CA PHE A 15 39.63 19.23 12.42
C PHE A 15 38.14 19.14 12.79
N LEU A 16 37.69 19.84 13.83
CA LEU A 16 36.27 19.90 14.23
C LEU A 16 35.43 20.75 13.25
N LEU A 17 35.99 21.84 12.73
CA LEU A 17 35.37 22.65 11.68
C LEU A 17 35.34 21.91 10.33
N SER A 18 36.41 21.16 9.99
CA SER A 18 36.49 20.29 8.80
C SER A 18 35.43 19.18 8.82
N THR A 19 35.28 18.48 9.96
CA THR A 19 34.30 17.38 10.09
C THR A 19 32.86 17.87 10.23
N GLY A 20 32.63 19.05 10.83
CA GLY A 20 31.32 19.70 10.86
C GLY A 20 30.87 20.20 9.49
N CYS A 21 31.78 20.75 8.69
CA CYS A 21 31.52 21.18 7.31
C CYS A 21 31.23 19.99 6.39
N ASP A 22 32.03 18.93 6.46
CA ASP A 22 31.84 17.68 5.70
C ASP A 22 30.50 17.00 6.06
N ARG A 23 30.09 17.04 7.33
CA ARG A 23 28.78 16.50 7.75
C ARG A 23 27.61 17.32 7.20
N ALA A 24 27.69 18.65 7.25
CA ALA A 24 26.65 19.53 6.73
C ALA A 24 26.54 19.42 5.20
N GLU A 25 27.66 19.32 4.49
CA GLU A 25 27.72 19.10 3.04
C GLU A 25 27.13 17.75 2.65
N LYS A 26 27.49 16.66 3.35
CA LYS A 26 26.87 15.34 3.14
C LYS A 26 25.37 15.34 3.39
N GLN A 27 24.86 16.10 4.36
CA GLN A 27 23.41 16.23 4.58
C GLN A 27 22.72 17.00 3.45
N LYS A 28 23.35 18.06 2.91
CA LYS A 28 22.82 18.78 1.74
C LYS A 28 22.75 17.86 0.51
N ILE A 29 23.81 17.10 0.26
CA ILE A 29 23.85 16.12 -0.83
C ILE A 29 22.78 15.03 -0.63
N ALA A 30 22.63 14.50 0.58
CA ALA A 30 21.61 13.50 0.89
C ALA A 30 20.18 14.02 0.66
N ALA A 31 19.89 15.26 1.08
CA ALA A 31 18.59 15.90 0.86
C ALA A 31 18.31 16.14 -0.63
N GLN A 32 19.29 16.63 -1.38
CA GLN A 32 19.18 16.81 -2.83
C GLN A 32 18.94 15.48 -3.56
N LEU A 33 19.68 14.44 -3.20
CA LEU A 33 19.50 13.09 -3.76
C LEU A 33 18.10 12.54 -3.49
N GLN A 34 17.51 12.82 -2.33
CA GLN A 34 16.14 12.40 -2.03
C GLN A 34 15.12 13.14 -2.90
N GLN A 35 15.26 14.46 -3.03
CA GLN A 35 14.40 15.27 -3.90
C GLN A 35 14.50 14.81 -5.36
N ASP A 36 15.72 14.50 -5.84
CA ASP A 36 15.93 14.00 -7.19
C ASP A 36 15.30 12.63 -7.42
N LYS A 37 15.38 11.71 -6.45
CA LYS A 37 14.74 10.39 -6.54
C LYS A 37 13.21 10.51 -6.63
N GLU A 38 12.60 11.42 -5.88
CA GLU A 38 11.16 11.69 -5.94
C GLU A 38 10.76 12.31 -7.29
N ALA A 39 11.56 13.28 -7.78
CA ALA A 39 11.33 13.88 -9.09
C ALA A 39 11.45 12.87 -10.23
N ILE A 40 12.49 12.04 -10.22
CA ILE A 40 12.71 10.97 -11.21
C ILE A 40 11.56 9.95 -11.17
N SER A 41 11.14 9.52 -9.98
CA SER A 41 10.00 8.63 -9.81
C SER A 41 8.71 9.22 -10.41
N SER A 42 8.47 10.52 -10.20
CA SER A 42 7.36 11.26 -10.79
C SER A 42 7.41 11.26 -12.32
N VAL A 43 8.59 11.41 -12.92
CA VAL A 43 8.78 11.36 -14.38
C VAL A 43 8.41 9.99 -14.95
N VAL A 44 8.84 8.89 -14.31
CA VAL A 44 8.49 7.52 -14.74
C VAL A 44 6.97 7.27 -14.65
N LYS A 45 6.31 7.73 -13.58
CA LYS A 45 4.85 7.60 -13.44
C LYS A 45 4.11 8.43 -14.49
N LYS A 46 4.60 9.64 -14.79
CA LYS A 46 4.02 10.52 -15.82
C LYS A 46 4.25 9.98 -17.23
N SER A 47 5.40 9.38 -17.51
CA SER A 47 5.66 8.80 -18.85
C SER A 47 4.74 7.63 -19.14
N TYR A 48 4.46 6.78 -18.15
CA TYR A 48 3.42 5.77 -18.26
C TYR A 48 2.06 6.42 -18.55
N ARG A 49 1.64 7.44 -17.80
CA ARG A 49 0.35 8.12 -18.03
C ARG A 49 0.26 8.77 -19.41
N ALA A 50 1.32 9.45 -19.87
CA ALA A 50 1.35 10.09 -21.19
C ALA A 50 1.19 9.07 -22.33
N LEU A 51 1.69 7.84 -22.14
CA LEU A 51 1.56 6.75 -23.11
C LEU A 51 0.26 5.94 -22.93
N CYS A 52 -0.23 5.79 -21.70
CA CYS A 52 -1.22 4.78 -21.30
C CYS A 52 -2.48 5.31 -20.61
N GLY A 53 -2.65 6.62 -20.48
CA GLY A 53 -3.82 7.23 -19.88
C GLY A 53 -5.11 6.99 -20.69
N PRO A 54 -6.30 7.13 -20.05
CA PRO A 54 -7.62 6.81 -20.64
C PRO A 54 -8.01 7.62 -21.88
N GLU A 55 -7.21 8.59 -22.32
CA GLU A 55 -7.50 9.43 -23.49
C GLU A 55 -7.26 8.76 -24.84
N PHE A 56 -6.77 7.51 -24.91
CA PHE A 56 -6.60 6.84 -26.21
C PHE A 56 -7.92 6.42 -26.88
N VAL A 57 -9.06 6.51 -26.19
CA VAL A 57 -10.35 6.05 -26.75
C VAL A 57 -11.31 7.19 -27.10
N ILE A 58 -11.24 8.38 -26.50
CA ILE A 58 -12.17 9.50 -26.83
C ILE A 58 -11.54 10.89 -26.56
N SER A 59 -10.67 11.39 -27.45
CA SER A 59 -10.37 12.83 -27.52
C SER A 59 -9.78 13.18 -28.89
N THR A 60 -10.41 14.12 -29.57
CA THR A 60 -10.07 14.62 -30.91
C THR A 60 -8.88 15.59 -30.93
N ASP A 61 -8.16 15.80 -29.83
CA ASP A 61 -7.01 16.71 -29.83
C ASP A 61 -5.67 15.97 -29.62
N SER A 62 -4.93 15.78 -30.71
CA SER A 62 -3.60 15.16 -30.73
C SER A 62 -2.51 16.08 -30.17
N HIS A 63 -2.80 17.37 -29.97
CA HIS A 63 -1.81 18.37 -29.55
C HIS A 63 -1.42 18.28 -28.07
N ASP A 64 -2.36 17.94 -27.17
CA ASP A 64 -2.09 17.94 -25.72
C ASP A 64 -1.19 16.77 -25.29
N ARG A 65 -1.32 15.60 -25.92
CA ARG A 65 -0.51 14.42 -25.57
C ARG A 65 0.94 14.50 -26.02
N LEU A 66 1.19 15.08 -27.20
CA LEU A 66 2.55 15.33 -27.64
C LEU A 66 3.25 16.30 -26.67
N ALA A 67 2.52 17.29 -26.14
CA ALA A 67 3.02 18.21 -25.12
C ALA A 67 3.31 17.51 -23.79
N GLU A 68 2.48 16.55 -23.36
CA GLU A 68 2.77 15.72 -22.17
C GLU A 68 4.01 14.85 -22.37
N MET A 69 4.14 14.19 -23.53
CA MET A 69 5.31 13.38 -23.86
C MET A 69 6.60 14.22 -23.90
N GLN A 70 6.54 15.45 -24.43
CA GLN A 70 7.67 16.39 -24.45
C GLN A 70 8.11 16.85 -23.05
N GLN A 71 7.24 16.74 -22.04
CA GLN A 71 7.59 17.04 -20.64
C GLN A 71 8.39 15.91 -19.98
N VAL A 72 8.27 14.67 -20.46
CA VAL A 72 8.85 13.48 -19.82
C VAL A 72 9.95 12.81 -20.64
N PHE A 73 9.95 12.92 -21.96
CA PHE A 73 10.97 12.37 -22.86
C PHE A 73 11.82 13.47 -23.46
N THR A 74 13.11 13.20 -23.66
CA THR A 74 13.97 14.11 -24.42
C THR A 74 13.54 14.15 -25.88
N PRO A 75 13.79 15.25 -26.62
CA PRO A 75 13.44 15.33 -28.04
C PRO A 75 14.02 14.20 -28.88
N ALA A 76 15.22 13.72 -28.54
CA ALA A 76 15.89 12.60 -29.22
C ALA A 76 15.18 11.24 -29.02
N LEU A 77 14.42 11.08 -27.94
CA LEU A 77 13.74 9.84 -27.60
C LEU A 77 12.28 9.79 -28.09
N MET A 78 11.72 10.94 -28.49
CA MET A 78 10.33 11.06 -28.94
C MET A 78 9.98 10.16 -30.13
N GLU A 79 10.77 10.21 -31.20
CA GLU A 79 10.53 9.41 -32.41
C GLU A 79 10.66 7.89 -32.14
N PRO A 80 11.73 7.39 -31.47
CA PRO A 80 11.82 5.99 -31.08
C PRO A 80 10.64 5.50 -30.22
N VAL A 81 10.19 6.30 -29.25
CA VAL A 81 9.06 5.94 -28.37
C VAL A 81 7.77 5.86 -29.16
N LEU A 82 7.49 6.82 -30.05
CA LEU A 82 6.29 6.80 -30.89
C LEU A 82 6.28 5.61 -31.85
N LYS A 83 7.43 5.29 -32.44
CA LYS A 83 7.58 4.12 -33.31
C LYS A 83 7.32 2.82 -32.56
N TYR A 84 7.97 2.64 -31.40
CA TYR A 84 7.72 1.50 -30.52
C TYR A 84 6.23 1.38 -30.14
N TRP A 85 5.58 2.51 -29.89
CA TRP A 85 4.16 2.55 -29.55
C TRP A 85 3.26 2.05 -30.68
N GLN A 86 3.54 2.45 -31.92
CA GLN A 86 2.75 2.10 -33.09
C GLN A 86 2.91 0.63 -33.51
N GLU A 87 4.07 0.02 -33.26
CA GLU A 87 4.39 -1.35 -33.71
C GLU A 87 3.78 -2.45 -32.83
N SER A 88 3.43 -2.17 -31.57
CA SER A 88 2.94 -3.18 -30.64
C SER A 88 1.39 -3.33 -30.70
N PRO A 89 0.81 -4.55 -30.56
CA PRO A 89 -0.64 -4.78 -30.58
C PRO A 89 -1.30 -5.09 -29.21
N LYS A 90 -0.60 -4.95 -28.07
CA LYS A 90 -1.12 -5.36 -26.72
C LYS A 90 -1.62 -4.20 -25.82
N THR A 91 -2.17 -4.50 -24.64
CA THR A 91 -2.58 -3.51 -23.63
C THR A 91 -1.37 -2.88 -22.90
N CYS A 92 -1.53 -1.65 -22.41
CA CYS A 92 -0.50 -0.84 -21.76
C CYS A 92 0.27 -1.51 -20.60
N LYS A 93 -0.41 -2.37 -19.83
CA LYS A 93 0.14 -3.08 -18.67
C LYS A 93 1.39 -3.92 -19.00
N ARG A 94 1.56 -4.35 -20.26
CA ARG A 94 2.72 -5.15 -20.72
C ARG A 94 3.70 -4.41 -21.62
N ARG A 95 3.39 -3.16 -22.02
CA ARG A 95 4.22 -2.40 -22.99
C ARG A 95 5.20 -1.46 -22.33
N PHE A 96 4.82 -0.83 -21.22
CA PHE A 96 5.63 0.22 -20.63
C PHE A 96 5.62 0.14 -19.09
N PRO A 97 6.79 0.31 -18.44
CA PRO A 97 6.86 0.32 -16.98
C PRO A 97 6.04 1.44 -16.35
N SER A 98 5.33 1.13 -15.27
CA SER A 98 4.42 2.07 -14.58
C SER A 98 4.95 2.55 -13.23
N TYR A 99 5.98 1.87 -12.70
CA TYR A 99 6.56 2.14 -11.40
C TYR A 99 8.08 2.22 -11.49
N SER A 100 8.68 2.98 -10.57
CA SER A 100 10.11 3.05 -10.36
C SER A 100 10.52 2.16 -9.19
N ASP A 101 11.63 1.44 -9.31
CA ASP A 101 12.24 0.74 -8.18
C ASP A 101 13.09 1.72 -7.35
N PRO A 102 12.69 2.07 -6.12
CA PRO A 102 13.43 2.98 -5.26
C PRO A 102 14.80 2.43 -4.82
N LEU A 103 15.01 1.11 -4.93
CA LEU A 103 16.28 0.44 -4.64
C LEU A 103 17.22 0.43 -5.86
N ALA A 104 16.69 0.65 -7.06
CA ALA A 104 17.44 0.69 -8.31
C ALA A 104 17.55 2.11 -8.89
N THR A 105 17.51 3.17 -8.07
CA THR A 105 17.67 4.56 -8.54
C THR A 105 19.03 5.13 -8.13
N PHE A 106 19.87 5.53 -9.10
CA PHE A 106 21.19 6.11 -8.88
C PHE A 106 21.30 7.46 -9.63
N VAL A 107 21.71 8.51 -8.94
CA VAL A 107 21.81 9.87 -9.48
C VAL A 107 23.26 10.34 -9.45
N GLU A 108 23.78 10.86 -10.55
CA GLU A 108 25.14 11.36 -10.71
C GLU A 108 25.11 12.71 -11.42
N GLY A 109 25.05 13.79 -10.64
CA GLY A 109 24.92 15.15 -11.15
C GLY A 109 23.61 15.32 -11.93
N ASP A 110 23.74 15.59 -13.23
CA ASP A 110 22.63 15.78 -14.16
C ASP A 110 22.22 14.51 -14.91
N LYS A 111 22.75 13.35 -14.52
CA LYS A 111 22.37 12.05 -15.08
C LYS A 111 21.81 11.14 -14.00
N ALA A 112 20.88 10.29 -14.35
CA ALA A 112 20.36 9.26 -13.46
C ALA A 112 20.08 7.96 -14.21
N GLN A 113 20.19 6.86 -13.48
CA GLN A 113 19.80 5.53 -13.94
C GLN A 113 18.76 4.97 -12.98
N ILE A 114 17.72 4.37 -13.54
CA ILE A 114 16.62 3.79 -12.75
C ILE A 114 16.20 2.43 -13.30
N GLY A 115 15.89 1.49 -12.41
CA GLY A 115 15.07 0.33 -12.76
C GLY A 115 13.59 0.70 -12.69
N ALA A 116 12.84 0.45 -13.76
CA ALA A 116 11.41 0.66 -13.81
C ALA A 116 10.69 -0.66 -14.10
N PHE A 117 9.64 -0.98 -13.35
CA PHE A 117 8.94 -2.27 -13.44
C PHE A 117 7.46 -2.13 -13.82
N PHE A 118 6.85 -3.25 -14.20
CA PHE A 118 5.50 -3.33 -14.76
C PHE A 118 4.47 -3.75 -13.70
N GLY A 119 3.60 -2.84 -13.26
CA GLY A 119 2.56 -3.18 -12.28
C GLY A 119 3.11 -3.57 -10.89
N HIS A 120 2.26 -3.75 -9.88
CA HIS A 120 2.70 -4.01 -8.50
C HIS A 120 3.24 -5.44 -8.24
N GLN A 121 3.24 -6.32 -9.25
CA GLN A 121 3.55 -7.76 -9.10
C GLN A 121 4.70 -8.27 -9.99
N SER A 122 5.32 -7.45 -10.83
CA SER A 122 6.51 -7.87 -11.59
C SER A 122 7.79 -7.49 -10.85
N ASP A 123 8.62 -8.46 -10.47
CA ASP A 123 9.99 -8.24 -9.98
C ASP A 123 10.98 -7.92 -11.13
N ILE A 124 10.47 -7.50 -12.29
CA ILE A 124 11.23 -7.34 -13.53
C ILE A 124 11.43 -5.85 -13.81
N ASP A 125 12.67 -5.39 -13.61
CA ASP A 125 13.08 -4.02 -13.87
C ASP A 125 13.66 -3.85 -15.28
N ILE A 126 13.21 -2.82 -15.98
CA ILE A 126 13.81 -2.33 -17.23
C ILE A 126 14.67 -1.10 -16.89
N PRO A 127 15.95 -1.09 -17.29
CA PRO A 127 16.81 0.07 -17.06
C PRO A 127 16.38 1.24 -17.94
N MET A 128 16.29 2.42 -17.34
CA MET A 128 16.08 3.69 -18.02
C MET A 128 17.16 4.69 -17.60
N GLU A 129 17.55 5.55 -18.53
CA GLU A 129 18.46 6.66 -18.27
C GLU A 129 17.70 7.99 -18.35
N LEU A 130 17.97 8.87 -17.39
CA LEU A 130 17.39 10.20 -17.33
C LEU A 130 18.49 11.26 -17.30
N ILE A 131 18.17 12.42 -17.87
CA ILE A 131 19.01 13.61 -17.80
C ILE A 131 18.23 14.77 -17.20
N ARG A 132 18.93 15.65 -16.49
CA ARG A 132 18.40 16.93 -16.04
C ARG A 132 18.68 17.97 -17.12
N GLU A 133 17.63 18.58 -17.65
CA GLU A 133 17.76 19.65 -18.65
C GLU A 133 18.03 21.01 -17.97
N GLY A 134 18.39 22.03 -18.75
CA GLY A 134 18.78 23.36 -18.23
C GLY A 134 17.68 24.09 -17.43
N ASP A 135 16.44 23.61 -17.47
CA ASP A 135 15.32 24.08 -16.65
C ASP A 135 15.22 23.38 -15.27
N GLY A 136 16.17 22.48 -14.97
CA GLY A 136 16.25 21.72 -13.73
C GLY A 136 15.35 20.48 -13.68
N LYS A 137 14.59 20.19 -14.74
CA LYS A 137 13.65 19.05 -14.79
C LYS A 137 14.31 17.81 -15.34
N TRP A 138 13.90 16.66 -14.82
CA TRP A 138 14.33 15.35 -15.29
C TRP A 138 13.50 14.88 -16.48
N LYS A 139 14.16 14.32 -17.49
CA LYS A 139 13.52 13.65 -18.64
C LYS A 139 14.20 12.33 -18.95
N ILE A 140 13.44 11.37 -19.47
CA ILE A 140 13.94 10.08 -19.92
C ILE A 140 14.68 10.29 -21.23
N ALA A 141 15.95 9.90 -21.25
CA ALA A 141 16.87 10.07 -22.36
C ALA A 141 17.14 8.78 -23.12
N ALA A 142 17.08 7.62 -22.45
CA ALA A 142 17.25 6.32 -23.10
C ALA A 142 16.42 5.23 -22.44
N ILE A 143 15.93 4.31 -23.27
CA ILE A 143 15.16 3.11 -22.88
C ILE A 143 15.64 1.95 -23.74
N ASP A 144 15.79 0.77 -23.14
CA ASP A 144 16.11 -0.45 -23.87
C ASP A 144 14.84 -1.07 -24.49
N PHE A 145 14.51 -0.64 -25.70
CA PHE A 145 13.34 -1.13 -26.44
C PHE A 145 13.44 -2.62 -26.81
N ALA A 146 14.64 -3.18 -26.95
CA ALA A 146 14.80 -4.61 -27.23
C ALA A 146 14.32 -5.44 -26.04
N SER A 147 14.69 -5.02 -24.83
CA SER A 147 14.22 -5.62 -23.59
C SER A 147 12.72 -5.45 -23.38
N LEU A 148 12.15 -4.31 -23.77
CA LEU A 148 10.70 -4.10 -23.76
C LEU A 148 9.97 -5.09 -24.69
N HIS A 149 10.45 -5.27 -25.92
CA HIS A 149 9.86 -6.24 -26.86
C HIS A 149 10.01 -7.69 -26.39
N GLU A 150 11.15 -8.04 -25.81
CA GLU A 150 11.35 -9.39 -25.28
C GLU A 150 10.42 -9.67 -24.11
N PHE A 151 10.26 -8.70 -23.20
CA PHE A 151 9.31 -8.79 -22.10
C PHE A 151 7.87 -8.88 -22.61
N GLU A 152 7.51 -8.07 -23.61
CA GLU A 152 6.19 -8.11 -24.23
C GLU A 152 5.89 -9.50 -24.82
N LYS A 153 6.87 -10.13 -25.49
CA LYS A 153 6.72 -11.42 -26.16
C LYS A 153 6.70 -12.59 -25.18
N ASN A 154 7.60 -12.59 -24.20
CA ASN A 154 7.93 -13.77 -23.40
C ASN A 154 7.63 -13.61 -21.90
N GLY A 155 7.25 -12.42 -21.43
CA GLY A 155 7.03 -12.12 -20.01
C GLY A 155 8.29 -12.14 -19.14
N ARG A 156 9.49 -12.10 -19.75
CA ARG A 156 10.79 -12.14 -19.08
C ARG A 156 11.79 -11.20 -19.75
N VAL A 157 12.84 -10.82 -19.02
CA VAL A 157 14.00 -10.07 -19.53
C VAL A 157 15.23 -10.97 -19.59
N THR A 158 16.26 -10.56 -20.33
CA THR A 158 17.52 -11.31 -20.41
C THR A 158 18.31 -11.27 -19.11
N ASP A 159 19.18 -12.26 -18.92
CA ASP A 159 20.15 -12.29 -17.81
C ASP A 159 21.09 -11.06 -17.82
N GLU A 160 21.33 -10.45 -18.99
CA GLU A 160 22.15 -9.25 -19.10
C GLU A 160 21.45 -8.02 -18.49
N VAL A 161 20.14 -7.88 -18.75
CA VAL A 161 19.30 -6.83 -18.16
C VAL A 161 19.25 -7.00 -16.65
N GLN A 162 19.02 -8.23 -16.18
CA GLN A 162 19.01 -8.52 -14.74
C GLN A 162 20.34 -8.17 -14.08
N LYS A 163 21.49 -8.49 -14.70
CA LYS A 163 22.81 -8.10 -14.19
C LYS A 163 23.01 -6.58 -14.13
N LYS A 164 22.51 -5.82 -15.11
CA LYS A 164 22.57 -4.35 -15.12
C LYS A 164 21.77 -3.77 -13.96
N ILE A 165 20.58 -4.30 -13.70
CA ILE A 165 19.73 -3.90 -12.58
C ILE A 165 20.37 -4.25 -11.23
N ASP A 166 20.92 -5.45 -11.07
CA ASP A 166 21.60 -5.86 -9.84
C ASP A 166 22.82 -4.97 -9.54
N LEU A 167 23.58 -4.60 -10.58
CA LEU A 167 24.69 -3.66 -10.46
C LEU A 167 24.19 -2.26 -10.08
N LEU A 168 23.08 -1.81 -10.65
CA LEU A 168 22.45 -0.53 -10.34
C LEU A 168 21.95 -0.50 -8.88
N LYS A 169 21.33 -1.57 -8.40
CA LYS A 169 20.93 -1.74 -6.98
C LYS A 169 22.13 -1.65 -6.04
N LYS A 170 23.25 -2.28 -6.39
CA LYS A 170 24.51 -2.18 -5.63
C LYS A 170 25.05 -0.75 -5.59
N ARG A 171 25.04 -0.03 -6.72
CA ARG A 171 25.48 1.38 -6.80
C ARG A 171 24.57 2.30 -5.99
N SER A 172 23.24 2.14 -6.10
CA SER A 172 22.26 2.91 -5.33
C SER A 172 22.41 2.68 -3.82
N PHE A 173 22.59 1.42 -3.40
CA PHE A 173 22.83 1.07 -2.01
C PHE A 173 24.11 1.73 -1.46
N LYS A 174 25.20 1.70 -2.22
CA LYS A 174 26.45 2.38 -1.86
C LYS A 174 26.22 3.89 -1.71
N GLN A 175 25.55 4.53 -2.66
CA GLN A 175 25.24 5.96 -2.61
C GLN A 175 24.40 6.33 -1.37
N ARG A 176 23.38 5.54 -1.02
CA ARG A 176 22.57 5.76 0.19
C ARG A 176 23.40 5.60 1.47
N ARG A 177 24.33 4.66 1.50
CA ARG A 177 25.24 4.45 2.64
C ARG A 177 26.24 5.60 2.78
N ASP A 178 26.75 6.10 1.67
CA ASP A 178 27.76 7.17 1.65
C ASP A 178 27.13 8.54 1.99
N PHE A 179 25.81 8.72 1.74
CA PHE A 179 25.03 9.93 2.04
C PHE A 179 23.72 9.63 2.82
N PRO A 180 23.81 9.26 4.12
CA PRO A 180 22.62 8.96 4.93
C PRO A 180 21.88 10.24 5.35
N LEU A 181 20.57 10.28 5.13
CA LEU A 181 19.67 11.33 5.65
C LEU A 181 19.39 11.09 7.14
N LEU A 182 19.78 12.03 8.00
CA LEU A 182 19.49 11.97 9.43
C LEU A 182 18.09 12.52 9.73
N THR A 183 17.14 11.67 10.08
CA THR A 183 15.87 12.10 10.68
C THR A 183 16.13 12.45 12.14
N ARG A 184 16.13 13.75 12.48
CA ARG A 184 16.47 14.29 13.81
C ARG A 184 15.56 13.75 14.91
N THR A 185 16.13 13.12 15.93
CA THR A 185 15.81 13.35 17.35
C THR A 185 16.89 12.75 18.24
N GLU A 186 17.82 13.59 18.70
CA GLU A 186 18.46 13.42 20.01
C GLU A 186 18.81 14.82 20.55
N PRO A 187 18.53 15.13 21.83
CA PRO A 187 18.91 16.41 22.42
C PRO A 187 20.38 16.43 22.82
N GLU A 188 21.07 17.49 22.40
CA GLU A 188 22.45 17.82 22.76
C GLU A 188 22.61 18.01 24.27
N ARG A 189 23.51 17.23 24.88
CA ARG A 189 23.89 17.35 26.28
C ARG A 189 25.00 18.39 26.42
N VAL A 190 24.67 19.61 26.85
CA VAL A 190 25.64 20.67 27.13
C VAL A 190 26.44 20.32 28.38
N SER A 191 27.75 20.18 28.20
CA SER A 191 28.77 20.03 29.25
C SER A 191 29.00 21.35 29.98
N LYS A 192 29.05 21.33 31.32
CA LYS A 192 29.48 22.46 32.17
C LYS A 192 30.78 22.12 32.88
N SER A 193 31.73 23.05 32.82
CA SER A 193 32.85 23.20 33.78
C SER A 193 33.68 24.45 33.41
N PRO A 194 34.49 25.04 34.32
CA PRO A 194 34.33 25.21 35.76
C PRO A 194 34.50 26.68 36.20
N LEU A 195 34.25 26.92 37.49
CA LEU A 195 34.34 28.18 38.22
C LEU A 195 35.72 28.85 38.17
N THR A 196 35.73 30.18 38.11
CA THR A 196 36.79 31.04 38.65
C THR A 196 36.22 31.89 39.78
N SER A 197 36.89 31.80 40.92
CA SER A 197 36.67 32.56 42.16
C SER A 197 37.28 33.95 42.08
N VAL A 198 36.53 34.98 42.48
CA VAL A 198 37.05 36.19 43.13
C VAL A 198 36.05 36.63 44.20
N GLU A 199 36.55 36.75 45.42
CA GLU A 199 35.89 37.16 46.67
C GLU A 199 35.94 38.70 46.76
N GLN A 200 34.83 39.42 47.02
CA GLN A 200 34.32 39.94 48.31
C GLN A 200 33.29 41.03 47.90
N THR A 201 32.19 41.36 48.57
CA THR A 201 31.92 41.66 49.98
C THR A 201 30.40 41.67 50.23
N VAL A 202 29.99 41.07 51.35
CA VAL A 202 28.91 41.46 52.28
C VAL A 202 27.57 41.96 51.70
N THR A 203 26.55 41.12 51.79
CA THR A 203 25.30 41.32 52.57
C THR A 203 24.50 40.02 52.44
N GLU A 204 24.18 39.36 53.55
CA GLU A 204 23.28 38.19 53.56
C GLU A 204 21.92 38.58 52.93
N PRO A 205 21.45 37.94 51.86
CA PRO A 205 20.04 37.88 51.55
C PRO A 205 19.48 36.57 52.12
N ASP A 206 18.46 36.71 52.94
CA ASP A 206 17.62 35.65 53.53
C ASP A 206 17.60 34.34 52.70
N SER A 207 18.07 33.26 53.32
CA SER A 207 17.96 31.86 52.85
C SER A 207 16.53 31.46 52.45
N SER A 208 15.53 32.23 52.88
CA SER A 208 14.10 32.09 52.56
C SER A 208 13.78 32.30 51.07
N TRP A 209 14.39 33.28 50.38
CA TRP A 209 13.95 33.65 49.02
C TRP A 209 14.47 32.72 47.91
N LEU A 210 15.67 32.16 48.08
CA LEU A 210 16.23 31.17 47.15
C LEU A 210 15.44 29.86 47.19
N ASP A 211 15.03 29.41 48.38
CA ASP A 211 14.17 28.23 48.54
C ASP A 211 12.78 28.46 47.93
N VAL A 212 12.21 29.66 48.07
CA VAL A 212 10.96 30.05 47.40
C VAL A 212 11.11 30.02 45.88
N LEU A 213 12.19 30.58 45.33
CA LEU A 213 12.44 30.58 43.88
C LEU A 213 12.68 29.17 43.31
N LEU A 214 13.42 28.32 44.01
CA LEU A 214 13.62 26.91 43.64
C LEU A 214 12.31 26.12 43.70
N THR A 215 11.47 26.40 44.70
CA THR A 215 10.14 25.81 44.84
C THR A 215 9.22 26.23 43.70
N ILE A 216 9.20 27.51 43.34
CA ILE A 216 8.44 28.03 42.18
C ILE A 216 8.95 27.38 40.88
N GLY A 217 10.27 27.29 40.69
CA GLY A 217 10.86 26.63 39.52
C GLY A 217 10.50 25.15 39.40
N LYS A 218 10.44 24.43 40.54
CA LYS A 218 9.99 23.03 40.62
C LYS A 218 8.51 22.88 40.24
N TYR A 219 7.64 23.74 40.76
CA TYR A 219 6.21 23.73 40.39
C TYR A 219 5.98 24.16 38.93
N ALA A 220 6.78 25.09 38.39
CA ALA A 220 6.74 25.45 36.98
C ALA A 220 7.17 24.28 36.07
N LEU A 221 8.18 23.50 36.47
CA LEU A 221 8.58 22.26 35.80
C LEU A 221 7.47 21.20 35.86
N TYR A 222 6.81 21.03 37.00
CA TYR A 222 5.66 20.12 37.13
C TYR A 222 4.49 20.55 36.26
N LEU A 223 4.18 21.85 36.22
CA LEU A 223 3.14 22.38 35.34
C LEU A 223 3.49 22.14 33.86
N GLY A 224 4.74 22.37 33.46
CA GLY A 224 5.22 22.08 32.11
C GLY A 224 5.11 20.59 31.75
N ALA A 225 5.47 19.70 32.67
CA ALA A 225 5.33 18.25 32.47
C ALA A 225 3.86 17.83 32.36
N ILE A 226 2.96 18.37 33.19
CA ILE A 226 1.52 18.11 33.13
C ILE A 226 0.94 18.58 31.78
N ILE A 227 1.29 19.78 31.32
CA ILE A 227 0.85 20.31 30.02
C ILE A 227 1.32 19.39 28.89
N LEU A 228 2.57 18.91 28.93
CA LEU A 228 3.11 18.00 27.93
C LEU A 228 2.40 16.64 27.94
N ILE A 229 2.07 16.10 29.12
CA ILE A 229 1.27 14.87 29.25
C ILE A 229 -0.14 15.08 28.69
N LEU A 230 -0.79 16.19 29.02
CA LEU A 230 -2.13 16.51 28.51
C LEU A 230 -2.12 16.69 26.99
N ALA A 231 -1.10 17.35 26.43
CA ALA A 231 -0.93 17.46 24.99
C ALA A 231 -0.73 16.09 24.33
N LEU A 232 0.08 15.21 24.93
CA LEU A 232 0.27 13.84 24.44
C LEU A 232 -1.04 13.03 24.51
N VAL A 233 -1.80 13.13 25.60
CA VAL A 233 -3.12 12.51 25.73
C VAL A 233 -4.08 13.05 24.67
N ALA A 234 -4.08 14.36 24.41
CA ALA A 234 -4.91 14.96 23.37
C ALA A 234 -4.54 14.45 21.97
N VAL A 235 -3.26 14.37 21.64
CA VAL A 235 -2.78 13.80 20.36
C VAL A 235 -3.18 12.33 20.22
N LEU A 236 -3.02 11.53 21.28
CA LEU A 236 -3.46 10.14 21.30
C LEU A 236 -4.97 10.01 21.16
N TRP A 237 -5.75 10.92 21.76
CA TRP A 237 -7.21 10.91 21.70
C TRP A 237 -7.71 11.32 20.31
N ILE A 238 -7.10 12.32 19.68
CA ILE A 238 -7.37 12.71 18.29
C ILE A 238 -7.00 11.56 17.34
N GLY A 239 -5.82 10.97 17.50
CA GLY A 239 -5.38 9.81 16.72
C GLY A 239 -6.33 8.61 16.89
N TYR A 240 -6.77 8.33 18.11
CA TYR A 240 -7.78 7.31 18.39
C TYR A 240 -9.11 7.62 17.68
N GLY A 241 -9.56 8.88 17.73
CA GLY A 241 -10.78 9.33 17.07
C GLY A 241 -10.76 9.13 15.56
N LEU A 242 -9.64 9.42 14.91
CA LEU A 242 -9.43 9.23 13.46
C LEU A 242 -9.37 7.73 13.09
N VAL A 243 -8.60 6.94 13.84
CA VAL A 243 -8.42 5.50 13.59
C VAL A 243 -9.71 4.69 13.79
N PHE A 244 -10.60 5.13 14.68
CA PHE A 244 -11.87 4.46 14.98
C PHE A 244 -13.10 5.23 14.50
N ALA A 245 -12.95 6.16 13.54
CA ALA A 245 -14.07 6.91 12.97
C ALA A 245 -15.12 5.98 12.33
N GLY A 246 -14.68 4.97 11.58
CA GLY A 246 -15.54 3.98 10.93
C GLY A 246 -16.38 3.16 11.91
N HIS A 247 -15.84 2.82 13.09
CA HIS A 247 -16.64 2.18 14.14
C HIS A 247 -17.75 3.08 14.68
N ARG A 248 -17.49 4.39 14.80
CA ARG A 248 -18.51 5.36 15.24
C ARG A 248 -19.59 5.52 14.17
N LEU A 249 -19.19 5.67 12.91
CA LEU A 249 -20.10 5.71 11.76
C LEU A 249 -20.96 4.45 11.68
N PHE A 250 -20.36 3.27 11.85
CA PHE A 250 -21.09 2.00 11.89
C PHE A 250 -22.13 1.96 13.02
N LYS A 251 -21.76 2.35 14.24
CA LYS A 251 -22.70 2.40 15.37
C LYS A 251 -23.85 3.37 15.14
N ALA A 252 -23.59 4.50 14.49
CA ALA A 252 -24.63 5.44 14.09
C ALA A 252 -25.56 4.80 13.05
N SER A 253 -24.99 4.14 12.03
CA SER A 253 -25.76 3.45 10.98
C SER A 253 -26.66 2.34 11.52
N CYS A 254 -26.26 1.64 12.59
CA CYS A 254 -27.09 0.61 13.23
C CYS A 254 -28.41 1.16 13.81
N LYS A 255 -28.51 2.48 14.01
CA LYS A 255 -29.71 3.17 14.51
C LYS A 255 -30.48 3.88 13.41
N ASP A 256 -29.98 3.87 12.17
CA ASP A 256 -30.58 4.58 11.06
C ASP A 256 -31.75 3.76 10.46
N PRO A 257 -33.01 4.23 10.60
CA PRO A 257 -34.15 3.52 10.03
C PRO A 257 -34.16 3.55 8.50
N SER A 258 -33.45 4.48 7.85
CA SER A 258 -33.39 4.61 6.40
C SER A 258 -32.78 3.36 5.74
N ILE A 259 -31.85 2.69 6.42
CA ILE A 259 -31.20 1.47 5.94
C ILE A 259 -32.24 0.36 5.74
N GLN A 260 -33.28 0.29 6.58
CA GLN A 260 -34.33 -0.73 6.44
C GLN A 260 -35.16 -0.58 5.14
N LYS A 261 -35.10 0.57 4.48
CA LYS A 261 -35.74 0.79 3.17
C LYS A 261 -35.02 0.04 2.04
N ILE A 262 -33.76 -0.33 2.24
CA ILE A 262 -32.99 -1.12 1.27
C ILE A 262 -33.45 -2.59 1.37
N PRO A 263 -33.75 -3.26 0.24
CA PRO A 263 -34.15 -4.66 0.22
C PRO A 263 -33.19 -5.55 1.02
N ALA A 264 -33.74 -6.54 1.73
CA ALA A 264 -32.95 -7.38 2.64
C ALA A 264 -31.78 -8.10 1.92
N ALA A 265 -32.02 -8.60 0.70
CA ALA A 265 -30.99 -9.26 -0.10
C ALA A 265 -29.83 -8.32 -0.45
N GLU A 266 -30.13 -7.07 -0.85
CA GLU A 266 -29.09 -6.07 -1.16
C GLU A 266 -28.28 -5.70 0.09
N ARG A 267 -28.96 -5.52 1.23
CA ARG A 267 -28.27 -5.30 2.51
C ARG A 267 -27.39 -6.47 2.89
N TRP A 268 -27.85 -7.70 2.64
CA TRP A 268 -27.08 -8.92 2.91
C TRP A 268 -25.81 -8.94 2.07
N ALA A 269 -25.92 -8.66 0.76
CA ALA A 269 -24.78 -8.60 -0.14
C ALA A 269 -23.75 -7.55 0.28
N MET A 270 -24.18 -6.32 0.57
CA MET A 270 -23.27 -5.27 1.06
C MET A 270 -22.67 -5.61 2.44
N ALA A 271 -23.43 -6.29 3.31
CA ALA A 271 -22.97 -6.69 4.63
C ALA A 271 -21.77 -7.65 4.60
N VAL A 272 -21.56 -8.40 3.51
CA VAL A 272 -20.36 -9.22 3.31
C VAL A 272 -19.09 -8.35 3.33
N GLY A 273 -19.11 -7.21 2.65
CA GLY A 273 -17.97 -6.27 2.58
C GLY A 273 -17.84 -5.32 3.77
N ALA A 274 -18.80 -5.33 4.70
CA ALA A 274 -18.83 -4.42 5.84
C ALA A 274 -17.54 -4.39 6.71
N PRO A 275 -16.77 -5.49 6.90
CA PRO A 275 -15.51 -5.44 7.64
C PRO A 275 -14.52 -4.41 7.07
N TYR A 276 -14.42 -4.32 5.75
CA TYR A 276 -13.58 -3.32 5.08
C TYR A 276 -14.17 -1.92 5.16
N ALA A 277 -15.48 -1.77 4.96
CA ALA A 277 -16.12 -0.46 5.09
C ALA A 277 -15.87 0.15 6.48
N ILE A 278 -16.08 -0.63 7.54
CA ILE A 278 -15.87 -0.17 8.92
C ILE A 278 -14.39 0.12 9.20
N ALA A 279 -13.48 -0.75 8.74
CA ALA A 279 -12.05 -0.56 8.97
C ALA A 279 -11.45 0.59 8.16
N GLY A 280 -12.04 0.92 7.01
CA GLY A 280 -11.66 2.01 6.10
C GLY A 280 -12.45 3.30 6.31
N ASN A 281 -13.17 3.46 7.41
CA ASN A 281 -13.97 4.65 7.72
C ASN A 281 -15.13 4.95 6.73
N ASN A 282 -15.57 3.96 5.96
CA ASN A 282 -16.65 4.06 4.98
C ASN A 282 -17.99 3.54 5.54
N HIS A 283 -19.09 4.02 4.95
CA HIS A 283 -20.43 3.57 5.32
C HIS A 283 -20.78 2.23 4.64
N TRP A 284 -21.11 1.19 5.42
CA TRP A 284 -21.30 -0.17 4.90
C TRP A 284 -22.54 -0.38 4.00
N ALA A 285 -23.57 0.46 4.14
CA ALA A 285 -24.86 0.35 3.44
C ALA A 285 -25.24 1.58 2.61
N ARG A 286 -24.33 2.54 2.40
CA ARG A 286 -24.66 3.78 1.69
C ARG A 286 -24.26 3.60 0.24
N ARG A 287 -25.22 3.76 -0.66
CA ARG A 287 -24.92 3.94 -2.07
C ARG A 287 -24.25 5.32 -2.22
N VAL A 288 -23.00 5.36 -2.70
CA VAL A 288 -22.15 6.56 -2.67
C VAL A 288 -22.84 7.74 -3.35
N VAL A 289 -23.27 8.74 -2.57
CA VAL A 289 -23.83 9.97 -3.12
C VAL A 289 -22.66 10.83 -3.58
N ASN A 290 -22.68 11.32 -4.81
CA ASN A 290 -21.79 12.40 -5.25
C ASN A 290 -22.05 13.58 -4.31
N ASP A 291 -21.14 13.79 -3.37
CA ASP A 291 -21.12 14.93 -2.47
C ASP A 291 -20.06 15.88 -3.04
N ASP A 292 -20.44 17.10 -3.42
CA ASP A 292 -19.55 18.07 -4.08
C ASP A 292 -18.57 18.74 -3.07
N SER A 293 -18.40 18.17 -1.87
CA SER A 293 -17.46 18.68 -0.87
C SER A 293 -15.99 18.37 -1.22
N VAL A 294 -15.11 19.25 -0.78
CA VAL A 294 -13.65 19.11 -0.94
C VAL A 294 -13.14 17.84 -0.25
N GLU A 295 -13.76 17.45 0.87
CA GLU A 295 -13.47 16.19 1.56
C GLU A 295 -13.81 14.98 0.69
N ALA A 296 -14.97 14.97 0.03
CA ALA A 296 -15.37 13.88 -0.86
C ALA A 296 -14.47 13.77 -2.10
N GLU A 297 -14.01 14.89 -2.65
CA GLU A 297 -13.05 14.89 -3.77
C GLU A 297 -11.68 14.32 -3.35
N ASN A 298 -11.18 14.69 -2.18
CA ASN A 298 -9.91 14.16 -1.64
C ASN A 298 -10.01 12.66 -1.32
N ASP A 299 -11.12 12.22 -0.72
CA ASP A 299 -11.38 10.82 -0.44
C ASP A 299 -11.46 10.00 -1.73
N CYS A 300 -12.14 10.52 -2.76
CA CYS A 300 -12.18 9.91 -4.09
C CYS A 300 -10.78 9.75 -4.70
N LYS A 301 -9.96 10.80 -4.65
CA LYS A 301 -8.58 10.76 -5.15
C LYS A 301 -7.72 9.74 -4.40
N SER A 302 -7.82 9.70 -3.07
CA SER A 302 -7.11 8.70 -2.25
C SER A 302 -7.55 7.27 -2.58
N GLU A 303 -8.84 7.06 -2.86
CA GLU A 303 -9.36 5.75 -3.22
C GLU A 303 -8.90 5.31 -4.63
N VAL A 304 -8.86 6.23 -5.60
CA VAL A 304 -8.28 5.97 -6.94
C VAL A 304 -6.80 5.56 -6.82
N GLU A 305 -6.02 6.28 -6.03
CA GLU A 305 -4.61 5.95 -5.80
C GLU A 305 -4.45 4.59 -5.10
N SER A 306 -5.31 4.28 -4.13
CA SER A 306 -5.30 2.98 -3.43
C SER A 306 -5.68 1.81 -4.35
N LEU A 307 -6.70 1.96 -5.18
CA LEU A 307 -7.12 0.98 -6.18
C LEU A 307 -6.00 0.71 -7.20
N ALA A 308 -5.34 1.76 -7.68
CA ALA A 308 -4.21 1.64 -8.58
C ALA A 308 -3.03 0.91 -7.92
N ASP A 309 -2.59 1.37 -6.74
CA ASP A 309 -1.36 0.88 -6.12
C ASP A 309 -1.53 -0.53 -5.52
N MET A 310 -2.67 -0.83 -4.89
CA MET A 310 -2.88 -2.11 -4.19
C MET A 310 -3.50 -3.20 -5.07
N TRP A 311 -4.27 -2.81 -6.08
CA TRP A 311 -5.08 -3.73 -6.89
C TRP A 311 -4.81 -3.65 -8.39
N GLY A 312 -4.03 -2.66 -8.87
CA GLY A 312 -3.82 -2.46 -10.30
C GLY A 312 -5.11 -2.11 -11.05
N VAL A 313 -6.04 -1.44 -10.38
CA VAL A 313 -7.32 -0.99 -10.91
C VAL A 313 -7.24 0.50 -11.22
N PHE A 314 -7.43 0.86 -12.49
CA PHE A 314 -7.29 2.23 -13.00
C PHE A 314 -8.55 2.74 -13.69
N ASP A 315 -9.47 1.84 -14.01
CA ASP A 315 -10.66 2.06 -14.79
C ASP A 315 -11.67 0.92 -14.56
N ARG A 316 -12.78 0.98 -15.28
CA ARG A 316 -13.84 -0.02 -15.25
C ARG A 316 -13.34 -1.42 -15.66
N ASP A 317 -12.60 -1.54 -16.75
CA ASP A 317 -12.23 -2.84 -17.30
C ASP A 317 -11.26 -3.57 -16.37
N SER A 318 -10.25 -2.85 -15.86
CA SER A 318 -9.33 -3.38 -14.86
C SER A 318 -10.01 -3.74 -13.54
N LEU A 319 -11.07 -3.04 -13.14
CA LEU A 319 -11.90 -3.43 -11.99
C LEU A 319 -12.65 -4.75 -12.27
N LEU A 320 -13.31 -4.87 -13.42
CA LEU A 320 -14.05 -6.07 -13.79
C LEU A 320 -13.12 -7.29 -13.91
N GLU A 321 -11.92 -7.12 -14.45
CA GLU A 321 -10.85 -8.14 -14.47
C GLU A 321 -10.51 -8.61 -13.04
N GLN A 322 -10.31 -7.69 -12.10
CA GLN A 322 -9.97 -8.04 -10.71
C GLN A 322 -11.13 -8.70 -9.97
N LEU A 323 -12.35 -8.25 -10.20
CA LEU A 323 -13.55 -8.89 -9.67
C LEU A 323 -13.65 -10.33 -10.20
N LEU A 324 -13.51 -10.55 -11.51
CA LEU A 324 -13.53 -11.88 -12.10
C LEU A 324 -12.40 -12.76 -11.55
N ALA A 325 -11.18 -12.23 -11.43
CA ALA A 325 -10.04 -12.95 -10.88
C ALA A 325 -10.30 -13.41 -9.44
N LEU A 326 -10.82 -12.53 -8.57
CA LEU A 326 -11.24 -12.89 -7.21
C LEU A 326 -12.38 -13.92 -7.21
N PHE A 327 -13.31 -13.82 -8.15
CA PHE A 327 -14.47 -14.68 -8.23
C PHE A 327 -14.15 -16.10 -8.70
N VAL A 328 -13.23 -16.26 -9.65
CA VAL A 328 -12.88 -17.55 -10.27
C VAL A 328 -11.80 -18.29 -9.49
N ALA A 329 -10.72 -17.61 -9.11
CA ALA A 329 -9.57 -18.23 -8.45
C ALA A 329 -9.20 -17.55 -7.14
N GLY A 330 -8.98 -16.23 -7.16
CA GLY A 330 -8.60 -15.44 -5.99
C GLY A 330 -7.33 -15.94 -5.31
N HIS A 331 -7.18 -15.61 -4.02
CA HIS A 331 -6.07 -16.16 -3.23
C HIS A 331 -6.38 -17.55 -2.69
N ARG A 332 -7.65 -17.99 -2.71
CA ARG A 332 -8.03 -19.33 -2.23
C ARG A 332 -7.32 -20.45 -2.99
N SER A 333 -7.19 -20.36 -4.32
CA SER A 333 -6.52 -21.41 -5.11
C SER A 333 -5.06 -21.60 -4.67
N VAL A 334 -4.34 -20.50 -4.49
CA VAL A 334 -2.94 -20.50 -4.06
C VAL A 334 -2.79 -21.03 -2.63
N TYR A 335 -3.62 -20.54 -1.69
CA TYR A 335 -3.43 -20.89 -0.28
C TYR A 335 -3.99 -22.25 0.10
N GLU A 336 -5.05 -22.73 -0.55
CA GLU A 336 -5.54 -24.09 -0.36
C GLU A 336 -4.48 -25.12 -0.78
N GLU A 337 -3.88 -24.93 -1.96
CA GLU A 337 -2.77 -25.76 -2.41
C GLU A 337 -1.55 -25.65 -1.48
N GLN A 338 -1.15 -24.42 -1.13
CA GLN A 338 -0.03 -24.19 -0.22
C GLN A 338 -0.22 -24.89 1.14
N ILE A 339 -1.40 -24.75 1.75
CA ILE A 339 -1.70 -25.34 3.06
C ILE A 339 -1.73 -26.86 2.97
N LYS A 340 -2.34 -27.42 1.91
CA LYS A 340 -2.33 -28.86 1.68
C LYS A 340 -0.89 -29.37 1.59
N ASN A 341 -0.10 -28.82 0.69
CA ASN A 341 1.29 -29.21 0.46
C ASN A 341 2.14 -29.09 1.74
N ASP A 342 2.01 -27.97 2.47
CA ASP A 342 2.73 -27.76 3.73
C ASP A 342 2.33 -28.73 4.84
N SER A 343 1.04 -29.12 4.88
CA SER A 343 0.52 -30.03 5.89
C SER A 343 0.94 -31.48 5.65
N GLU A 344 1.01 -31.88 4.38
CA GLU A 344 1.33 -33.25 3.94
C GLU A 344 2.85 -33.46 3.73
N MET A 345 3.65 -32.39 3.77
CA MET A 345 5.10 -32.41 3.53
C MET A 345 5.85 -33.41 4.43
N PRO A 346 6.69 -34.31 3.89
CA PRO A 346 7.53 -35.21 4.69
C PRO A 346 8.48 -34.47 5.66
N ASP A 347 8.77 -35.06 6.81
CA ASP A 347 9.59 -34.45 7.87
C ASP A 347 10.99 -34.02 7.43
N ALA A 348 11.64 -34.81 6.57
CA ALA A 348 12.97 -34.48 6.06
C ALA A 348 12.94 -33.25 5.15
N GLU A 349 11.94 -33.19 4.26
CA GLU A 349 11.73 -32.07 3.34
C GLU A 349 11.33 -30.80 4.08
N TYR A 350 10.41 -30.90 5.04
CA TYR A 350 10.03 -29.78 5.91
C TYR A 350 11.25 -29.16 6.62
N ARG A 351 12.14 -29.99 7.18
CA ARG A 351 13.34 -29.49 7.87
C ARG A 351 14.27 -28.76 6.91
N ALA A 352 14.53 -29.33 5.73
CA ALA A 352 15.37 -28.72 4.71
C ALA A 352 14.78 -27.39 4.20
N PHE A 353 13.48 -27.39 3.86
CA PHE A 353 12.81 -26.20 3.35
C PHE A 353 12.70 -25.10 4.41
N ALA A 354 12.36 -25.45 5.66
CA ALA A 354 12.34 -24.49 6.76
C ALA A 354 13.74 -23.88 7.03
N GLN A 355 14.81 -24.67 6.91
CA GLN A 355 16.18 -24.18 7.05
C GLN A 355 16.56 -23.21 5.92
N GLN A 356 16.20 -23.54 4.67
CA GLN A 356 16.39 -22.65 3.52
C GLN A 356 15.65 -21.33 3.69
N LEU A 357 14.36 -21.40 4.06
CA LEU A 357 13.55 -20.20 4.32
C LEU A 357 14.11 -19.38 5.49
N ALA A 358 14.62 -20.01 6.55
CA ALA A 358 15.25 -19.31 7.67
C ALA A 358 16.54 -18.58 7.27
N GLN A 359 17.32 -19.13 6.35
CA GLN A 359 18.48 -18.46 5.79
C GLN A 359 18.06 -17.25 4.94
N ASN A 360 17.06 -17.42 4.08
CA ASN A 360 16.55 -16.35 3.21
C ASN A 360 15.84 -15.24 3.99
N ALA A 361 15.19 -15.58 5.11
CA ALA A 361 14.51 -14.62 5.99
C ALA A 361 15.45 -13.59 6.64
N LYS A 362 16.77 -13.81 6.57
CA LYS A 362 17.77 -12.82 7.00
C LYS A 362 17.81 -11.58 6.09
N SER A 363 17.39 -11.73 4.83
CA SER A 363 17.45 -10.67 3.82
C SER A 363 16.12 -10.43 3.08
N SER A 364 15.11 -11.30 3.23
CA SER A 364 13.81 -11.17 2.56
C SER A 364 12.65 -11.23 3.57
N SER A 365 11.74 -10.26 3.44
CA SER A 365 10.52 -10.19 4.25
C SER A 365 9.51 -11.27 3.85
N GLU A 366 9.52 -11.64 2.58
CA GLU A 366 8.69 -12.66 1.95
C GLU A 366 9.10 -14.04 2.44
N ALA A 367 10.40 -14.33 2.47
CA ALA A 367 10.92 -15.58 3.04
C ALA A 367 10.61 -15.71 4.52
N LYS A 368 10.64 -14.60 5.27
CA LYS A 368 10.24 -14.55 6.68
C LYS A 368 8.75 -14.87 6.86
N GLU A 369 7.89 -14.28 6.03
CA GLU A 369 6.45 -14.56 6.04
C GLU A 369 6.18 -16.03 5.67
N ARG A 370 6.81 -16.52 4.61
CA ARG A 370 6.64 -17.90 4.15
C ARG A 370 7.10 -18.93 5.17
N LEU A 371 8.25 -18.70 5.84
CA LEU A 371 8.71 -19.52 6.95
C LEU A 371 7.66 -19.58 8.07
N TRP A 372 7.11 -18.42 8.43
CA TRP A 372 6.10 -18.33 9.47
C TRP A 372 4.84 -19.11 9.08
N GLN A 373 4.35 -18.96 7.84
CA GLN A 373 3.21 -19.68 7.31
C GLN A 373 3.42 -21.20 7.36
N LEU A 374 4.56 -21.69 6.86
CA LEU A 374 4.94 -23.10 6.88
C LEU A 374 4.90 -23.66 8.32
N GLN A 375 5.44 -22.92 9.29
CA GLN A 375 5.41 -23.31 10.70
C GLN A 375 4.01 -23.32 11.31
N MET A 376 3.12 -22.42 10.88
CA MET A 376 1.74 -22.38 11.37
C MET A 376 0.95 -23.58 10.84
N VAL A 377 1.10 -23.92 9.56
CA VAL A 377 0.45 -25.07 8.93
C VAL A 377 0.97 -26.37 9.56
N ARG A 378 2.29 -26.53 9.69
CA ARG A 378 2.89 -27.74 10.29
C ARG A 378 2.37 -28.05 11.69
N LYS A 379 2.08 -27.01 12.47
CA LYS A 379 1.57 -27.13 13.85
C LYS A 379 0.04 -27.07 13.91
N ASN A 380 -0.64 -27.04 12.76
CA ASN A 380 -2.06 -26.75 12.58
C ASN A 380 -2.57 -25.66 13.54
N ARG A 381 -1.82 -24.55 13.65
CA ARG A 381 -2.13 -23.50 14.64
C ARG A 381 -3.47 -22.87 14.29
N ARG A 382 -4.34 -22.75 15.30
CA ARG A 382 -5.71 -22.21 15.15
C ARG A 382 -6.56 -22.96 14.13
N LYS A 383 -6.27 -24.25 13.89
CA LYS A 383 -6.94 -25.06 12.87
C LYS A 383 -6.81 -24.47 11.47
N ILE A 384 -5.63 -23.95 11.14
CA ILE A 384 -5.38 -23.34 9.83
C ILE A 384 -5.55 -24.34 8.68
N CYS A 385 -5.38 -25.64 8.91
CA CYS A 385 -5.65 -26.64 7.89
C CYS A 385 -7.15 -26.77 7.54
N ASP A 386 -8.05 -26.28 8.40
CA ASP A 386 -9.50 -26.31 8.20
C ASP A 386 -10.02 -24.99 7.58
N ILE A 387 -9.12 -24.07 7.18
CA ILE A 387 -9.53 -22.75 6.70
C ILE A 387 -10.09 -22.82 5.27
N ASP A 388 -11.29 -22.28 5.09
CA ASP A 388 -11.80 -21.88 3.78
C ASP A 388 -11.42 -20.40 3.47
N PHE A 389 -10.63 -20.18 2.41
CA PHE A 389 -10.21 -18.86 1.96
C PHE A 389 -11.27 -18.10 1.14
N CYS A 390 -12.42 -18.71 0.83
CA CYS A 390 -13.53 -18.05 0.14
C CYS A 390 -13.95 -16.74 0.84
N ALA A 391 -13.98 -16.73 2.17
CA ALA A 391 -14.26 -15.55 2.99
C ALA A 391 -13.29 -14.40 2.68
N TRP A 392 -12.01 -14.72 2.48
CA TRP A 392 -10.98 -13.73 2.20
C TRP A 392 -11.17 -13.07 0.84
N ASP A 393 -11.54 -13.85 -0.17
CA ASP A 393 -11.74 -13.34 -1.52
C ASP A 393 -13.08 -12.62 -1.66
N MET A 394 -14.18 -13.20 -1.15
CA MET A 394 -15.52 -12.66 -1.34
C MET A 394 -15.77 -11.38 -0.54
N VAL A 395 -15.18 -11.26 0.65
CA VAL A 395 -15.21 -9.99 1.41
C VAL A 395 -14.45 -8.88 0.67
N ARG A 396 -13.33 -9.21 0.01
CA ARG A 396 -12.56 -8.25 -0.81
C ARG A 396 -13.25 -7.94 -2.14
N PHE A 397 -13.97 -8.90 -2.72
CA PHE A 397 -14.78 -8.69 -3.91
C PHE A 397 -15.81 -7.58 -3.66
N VAL A 398 -16.60 -7.68 -2.57
CA VAL A 398 -17.60 -6.65 -2.22
C VAL A 398 -16.92 -5.31 -1.87
N MET A 399 -15.73 -5.34 -1.27
CA MET A 399 -14.94 -4.13 -1.04
C MET A 399 -14.56 -3.45 -2.37
N LEU A 400 -14.07 -4.20 -3.37
CA LEU A 400 -13.76 -3.65 -4.69
C LEU A 400 -15.01 -3.12 -5.42
N CYS A 401 -16.17 -3.78 -5.29
CA CYS A 401 -17.42 -3.24 -5.83
C CYS A 401 -17.75 -1.88 -5.20
N ASN A 402 -17.59 -1.74 -3.88
CA ASN A 402 -17.83 -0.47 -3.18
C ASN A 402 -16.84 0.61 -3.62
N SER A 403 -15.54 0.31 -3.63
CA SER A 403 -14.50 1.24 -4.05
C SER A 403 -14.67 1.66 -5.51
N GLY A 404 -15.00 0.71 -6.39
CA GLY A 404 -15.27 0.97 -7.81
C GLY A 404 -16.48 1.88 -8.05
N ALA A 405 -17.55 1.72 -7.25
CA ALA A 405 -18.67 2.64 -7.28
C ALA A 405 -18.32 4.02 -6.69
N GLN A 406 -17.45 4.07 -5.68
CA GLN A 406 -17.02 5.32 -5.06
C GLN A 406 -16.24 6.22 -6.02
N VAL A 407 -15.40 5.63 -6.87
CA VAL A 407 -14.60 6.37 -7.87
C VAL A 407 -15.25 6.47 -9.24
N GLY A 408 -16.47 5.94 -9.40
CA GLY A 408 -17.26 6.06 -10.63
C GLY A 408 -16.91 5.05 -11.75
N TYR A 409 -16.14 3.99 -11.46
CA TYR A 409 -15.82 2.94 -12.45
C TYR A 409 -17.03 2.03 -12.74
N ILE A 410 -17.89 1.82 -11.75
CA ILE A 410 -19.16 1.12 -11.88
C ILE A 410 -20.27 1.94 -11.25
N THR A 411 -21.51 1.70 -11.66
CA THR A 411 -22.66 2.36 -11.04
C THR A 411 -22.96 1.78 -9.66
N GLN A 412 -23.68 2.52 -8.83
CA GLN A 412 -24.18 2.00 -7.55
C GLN A 412 -25.04 0.74 -7.73
N ARG A 413 -25.78 0.64 -8.84
CA ARG A 413 -26.62 -0.53 -9.12
C ARG A 413 -25.76 -1.75 -9.41
N GLU A 414 -24.75 -1.58 -10.26
CA GLU A 414 -23.76 -2.60 -10.55
C GLU A 414 -23.01 -3.06 -9.30
N MET A 415 -22.62 -2.14 -8.41
CA MET A 415 -22.00 -2.50 -7.13
C MET A 415 -22.87 -3.48 -6.35
N VAL A 416 -24.18 -3.23 -6.24
CA VAL A 416 -25.10 -4.10 -5.51
C VAL A 416 -25.29 -5.43 -6.24
N ASP A 417 -25.49 -5.39 -7.55
CA ASP A 417 -25.71 -6.60 -8.37
C ASP A 417 -24.47 -7.50 -8.38
N PHE A 418 -23.28 -6.93 -8.50
CA PHE A 418 -22.03 -7.69 -8.45
C PHE A 418 -21.78 -8.22 -7.04
N SER A 419 -22.06 -7.44 -5.99
CA SER A 419 -21.94 -7.91 -4.62
C SER A 419 -22.83 -9.12 -4.32
N MET A 420 -23.94 -9.30 -5.04
CA MET A 420 -24.80 -10.48 -4.93
C MET A 420 -24.08 -11.78 -5.31
N LEU A 421 -23.13 -11.72 -6.24
CA LEU A 421 -22.30 -12.86 -6.63
C LEU A 421 -21.48 -13.40 -5.46
N ALA A 422 -20.78 -12.49 -4.77
CA ALA A 422 -20.04 -12.80 -3.56
C ALA A 422 -20.98 -13.27 -2.45
N ALA A 423 -22.16 -12.67 -2.35
CA ALA A 423 -23.15 -13.01 -1.34
C ALA A 423 -23.61 -14.47 -1.43
N ARG A 424 -24.02 -14.91 -2.63
CA ARG A 424 -24.46 -16.28 -2.88
C ARG A 424 -23.35 -17.29 -2.57
N ARG A 425 -22.12 -17.02 -3.01
CA ARG A 425 -20.98 -17.90 -2.73
C ARG A 425 -20.68 -18.02 -1.24
N VAL A 426 -20.69 -16.90 -0.52
CA VAL A 426 -20.52 -16.88 0.93
C VAL A 426 -21.63 -17.67 1.64
N GLN A 427 -22.89 -17.50 1.22
CA GLN A 427 -24.03 -18.21 1.81
C GLN A 427 -23.96 -19.73 1.59
N GLN A 428 -23.38 -20.17 0.47
CA GLN A 428 -23.17 -21.58 0.14
C GLN A 428 -22.00 -22.21 0.92
N HIS A 429 -20.91 -21.46 1.14
CA HIS A 429 -19.69 -21.97 1.78
C HIS A 429 -19.77 -22.00 3.31
N TYR A 430 -20.53 -21.09 3.92
CA TYR A 430 -20.58 -20.94 5.38
C TYR A 430 -22.00 -21.15 5.91
N ARG A 431 -22.13 -21.37 7.22
CA ARG A 431 -23.40 -21.64 7.91
C ARG A 431 -23.87 -20.47 8.77
N SER A 432 -23.02 -19.46 8.98
CA SER A 432 -23.36 -18.27 9.75
C SER A 432 -22.38 -17.12 9.55
N TRP A 433 -22.82 -15.90 9.90
CA TRP A 433 -21.95 -14.73 9.98
C TRP A 433 -20.74 -14.95 10.90
N ARG A 434 -20.90 -15.73 11.98
CA ARG A 434 -19.81 -16.03 12.93
C ARG A 434 -18.73 -16.92 12.30
N GLU A 435 -19.14 -17.85 11.44
CA GLU A 435 -18.23 -18.72 10.73
C GLU A 435 -17.46 -17.94 9.66
N LEU A 436 -18.16 -17.18 8.81
CA LEU A 436 -17.56 -16.26 7.85
C LEU A 436 -16.52 -15.34 8.53
N ALA A 437 -16.88 -14.76 9.68
CA ALA A 437 -15.99 -13.92 10.47
C ALA A 437 -14.71 -14.63 10.91
N GLY A 438 -14.83 -15.88 11.34
CA GLY A 438 -13.72 -16.71 11.80
C GLY A 438 -12.74 -16.99 10.66
N HIS A 439 -13.26 -17.44 9.52
CA HIS A 439 -12.48 -17.73 8.33
C HIS A 439 -11.81 -16.48 7.77
N PHE A 440 -12.54 -15.36 7.66
CA PHE A 440 -11.98 -14.09 7.19
C PHE A 440 -10.82 -13.58 8.07
N LEU A 441 -10.99 -13.60 9.41
CA LEU A 441 -9.93 -13.17 10.32
C LEU A 441 -8.73 -14.13 10.31
N LEU A 442 -8.98 -15.43 10.21
CA LEU A 442 -7.90 -16.42 10.13
C LEU A 442 -7.10 -16.26 8.83
N ALA A 443 -7.77 -15.99 7.71
CA ALA A 443 -7.13 -15.76 6.42
C ALA A 443 -6.32 -14.46 6.43
N ARG A 444 -6.89 -13.36 6.98
CA ARG A 444 -6.13 -12.11 7.22
C ARG A 444 -4.87 -12.35 8.01
N TRP A 445 -4.98 -13.14 9.07
CA TRP A 445 -3.84 -13.45 9.93
C TRP A 445 -2.79 -14.25 9.16
N TYR A 446 -3.20 -15.26 8.37
CA TYR A 446 -2.28 -16.10 7.61
C TYR A 446 -1.58 -15.35 6.45
N TRP A 447 -2.27 -14.39 5.83
CA TRP A 447 -1.77 -13.68 4.65
C TRP A 447 -0.48 -12.88 4.90
N LYS A 448 -0.39 -12.13 6.01
CA LYS A 448 0.73 -11.20 6.30
C LYS A 448 1.00 -11.03 7.81
N ALA A 449 1.22 -12.12 8.55
CA ALA A 449 1.38 -12.08 10.01
C ALA A 449 2.66 -11.39 10.50
N THR A 450 3.72 -11.40 9.70
CA THR A 450 5.04 -10.89 10.09
C THR A 450 5.21 -9.40 9.78
N ASP A 451 4.28 -8.81 9.02
CA ASP A 451 4.20 -7.37 8.77
C ASP A 451 3.55 -6.63 9.95
N LYS A 452 4.32 -5.73 10.57
CA LYS A 452 3.87 -4.93 11.71
C LYS A 452 2.72 -3.98 11.35
N ARG A 453 2.71 -3.40 10.15
CA ARG A 453 1.63 -2.51 9.68
C ARG A 453 0.35 -3.30 9.49
N HIS A 454 0.44 -4.50 8.90
CA HIS A 454 -0.71 -5.39 8.77
C HIS A 454 -1.26 -5.86 10.12
N LEU A 455 -0.40 -6.10 11.10
CA LEU A 455 -0.85 -6.46 12.45
C LEU A 455 -1.70 -5.35 13.09
N ILE A 456 -1.36 -4.07 12.87
CA ILE A 456 -2.15 -2.93 13.33
C ILE A 456 -3.53 -2.92 12.66
N THR A 457 -3.58 -3.06 11.33
CA THR A 457 -4.87 -3.10 10.62
C THR A 457 -5.70 -4.32 11.00
N HIS A 458 -5.06 -5.48 11.26
CA HIS A 458 -5.74 -6.69 11.73
C HIS A 458 -6.51 -6.45 13.04
N ILE A 459 -6.01 -5.60 13.95
CA ILE A 459 -6.72 -5.22 15.18
C ILE A 459 -7.99 -4.42 14.84
N LEU A 460 -7.94 -3.52 13.86
CA LEU A 460 -9.10 -2.75 13.39
C LEU A 460 -10.18 -3.68 12.83
N PHE A 461 -9.79 -4.63 11.99
CA PHE A 461 -10.70 -5.65 11.44
C PHE A 461 -11.31 -6.53 12.54
N LYS A 462 -10.51 -6.98 13.50
CA LYS A 462 -11.02 -7.75 14.65
C LYS A 462 -12.07 -6.96 15.43
N LYS A 463 -11.85 -5.66 15.64
CA LYS A 463 -12.83 -4.77 16.28
C LYS A 463 -14.08 -4.58 15.41
N ALA A 464 -13.92 -4.39 14.10
CA ALA A 464 -15.04 -4.24 13.16
C ALA A 464 -15.94 -5.48 13.15
N ILE A 465 -15.34 -6.66 13.03
CA ILE A 465 -16.03 -7.96 13.13
C ILE A 465 -16.73 -8.12 14.47
N THR A 466 -16.08 -7.72 15.57
CA THR A 466 -16.70 -7.77 16.90
C THR A 466 -17.94 -6.88 16.98
N SER A 467 -17.88 -5.65 16.44
CA SER A 467 -19.03 -4.76 16.35
C SER A 467 -20.12 -5.35 15.47
N LEU A 468 -19.79 -5.91 14.30
CA LEU A 468 -20.74 -6.57 13.42
C LEU A 468 -21.49 -7.70 14.15
N LEU A 469 -20.80 -8.54 14.92
CA LEU A 469 -21.44 -9.65 15.61
C LEU A 469 -22.25 -9.24 16.87
N LYS A 470 -21.93 -8.11 17.50
CA LYS A 470 -22.44 -7.75 18.83
C LYS A 470 -23.33 -6.51 18.91
N GLU A 471 -23.11 -5.51 18.06
CA GLU A 471 -23.83 -4.23 18.15
C GLU A 471 -25.30 -4.39 17.76
N GLN A 472 -26.23 -3.87 18.58
CA GLN A 472 -27.66 -3.91 18.25
C GLN A 472 -27.93 -3.14 16.95
N GLY A 473 -28.78 -3.66 16.09
CA GLY A 473 -29.04 -3.08 14.76
C GLY A 473 -28.01 -3.42 13.68
N SER A 474 -26.93 -4.14 14.03
CA SER A 474 -25.94 -4.60 13.05
C SER A 474 -26.57 -5.50 11.97
N PRO A 475 -26.13 -5.39 10.70
CA PRO A 475 -26.59 -6.29 9.64
C PRO A 475 -26.33 -7.76 9.96
N TRP A 476 -25.18 -8.11 10.56
CA TRP A 476 -24.85 -9.50 10.88
C TRP A 476 -25.66 -10.08 12.05
N ARG A 477 -26.48 -9.26 12.71
CA ARG A 477 -27.44 -9.69 13.73
C ARG A 477 -28.88 -9.62 13.27
N THR A 478 -29.20 -8.68 12.39
CA THR A 478 -30.57 -8.39 11.96
C THR A 478 -30.96 -9.11 10.67
N LEU A 479 -29.98 -9.49 9.84
CA LEU A 479 -30.21 -10.27 8.63
C LEU A 479 -29.99 -11.76 8.93
N PRO A 480 -31.03 -12.60 8.82
CA PRO A 480 -30.89 -14.06 8.90
C PRO A 480 -29.85 -14.56 7.90
N TRP A 481 -29.10 -15.60 8.27
CA TRP A 481 -28.08 -16.17 7.40
C TRP A 481 -28.70 -16.67 6.08
N ASP A 482 -29.86 -17.30 6.17
CA ASP A 482 -30.69 -17.88 5.11
C ASP A 482 -31.63 -16.86 4.44
N THR A 483 -31.33 -15.55 4.51
CA THR A 483 -32.06 -14.53 3.76
C THR A 483 -32.07 -14.91 2.27
N PRO A 484 -33.24 -15.00 1.60
CA PRO A 484 -33.30 -15.34 0.19
C PRO A 484 -32.54 -14.33 -0.68
N LEU A 485 -31.63 -14.84 -1.50
CA LEU A 485 -30.84 -14.04 -2.44
C LEU A 485 -31.35 -14.28 -3.86
N PRO A 486 -31.67 -13.23 -4.65
CA PRO A 486 -32.19 -13.38 -6.00
C PRO A 486 -31.19 -14.06 -6.93
N GLU A 487 -31.70 -14.86 -7.87
CA GLU A 487 -30.88 -15.45 -8.94
C GLU A 487 -30.79 -14.55 -10.18
N GLY A 488 -29.81 -14.81 -11.04
CA GLY A 488 -29.71 -14.15 -12.35
C GLY A 488 -28.89 -12.85 -12.32
N THR A 489 -28.36 -12.45 -11.17
CA THR A 489 -27.42 -11.33 -11.06
C THR A 489 -26.08 -11.61 -11.75
N GLU A 490 -25.78 -12.89 -12.01
CA GLU A 490 -24.68 -13.34 -12.86
C GLU A 490 -24.76 -12.74 -14.27
N ALA A 491 -25.98 -12.58 -14.81
CA ALA A 491 -26.16 -11.99 -16.12
C ALA A 491 -25.70 -10.52 -16.16
N ALA A 492 -25.97 -9.74 -15.11
CA ALA A 492 -25.55 -8.34 -15.05
C ALA A 492 -24.02 -8.20 -15.08
N PHE A 493 -23.31 -9.08 -14.37
CA PHE A 493 -21.85 -9.10 -14.38
C PHE A 493 -21.29 -9.60 -15.71
N ALA A 494 -21.87 -10.67 -16.28
CA ALA A 494 -21.48 -11.18 -17.59
C ALA A 494 -21.64 -10.11 -18.70
N TRP A 495 -22.77 -9.39 -18.70
CA TRP A 495 -23.00 -8.25 -19.58
C TRP A 495 -21.97 -7.14 -19.39
N ALA A 496 -21.64 -6.80 -18.14
CA ALA A 496 -20.61 -5.81 -17.86
C ALA A 496 -19.23 -6.22 -18.38
N CYS A 497 -18.93 -7.53 -18.39
CA CYS A 497 -17.72 -8.11 -18.98
C CYS A 497 -17.79 -8.28 -20.50
N GLY A 498 -18.88 -7.88 -21.16
CA GLY A 498 -19.04 -8.01 -22.62
C GLY A 498 -19.39 -9.42 -23.11
N VAL A 499 -19.90 -10.29 -22.23
CA VAL A 499 -20.33 -11.67 -22.57
C VAL A 499 -21.84 -11.70 -22.85
N SER A 500 -22.26 -12.36 -23.94
CA SER A 500 -23.66 -12.48 -24.32
C SER A 500 -24.43 -13.45 -23.41
N THR A 501 -25.71 -13.17 -23.13
CA THR A 501 -26.57 -14.03 -22.28
C THR A 501 -26.89 -15.40 -22.88
N ALA A 502 -26.84 -15.53 -24.21
CA ALA A 502 -27.00 -16.82 -24.87
C ALA A 502 -25.93 -17.82 -24.40
N ASP A 503 -24.67 -17.36 -24.32
CA ASP A 503 -23.52 -18.15 -23.89
C ASP A 503 -23.61 -18.53 -22.40
N VAL A 504 -24.22 -17.69 -21.56
CA VAL A 504 -24.40 -17.95 -20.12
C VAL A 504 -25.52 -18.95 -19.85
N VAL A 505 -26.59 -18.95 -20.65
CA VAL A 505 -27.72 -19.89 -20.51
C VAL A 505 -27.33 -21.29 -21.00
N GLU A 506 -26.53 -21.39 -22.07
CA GLU A 506 -26.07 -22.66 -22.65
C GLU A 506 -25.15 -23.44 -21.70
N VAL A 507 -24.27 -22.76 -20.96
CA VAL A 507 -23.44 -23.39 -19.90
C VAL A 507 -24.29 -23.89 -18.73
N ARG A 508 -25.36 -23.16 -18.37
CA ARG A 508 -26.23 -23.53 -17.24
C ARG A 508 -27.07 -24.77 -17.54
N SER A 509 -27.39 -25.07 -18.80
CA SER A 509 -28.11 -26.30 -19.18
C SER A 509 -27.24 -27.55 -19.18
N ASP A 510 -25.93 -27.41 -19.38
CA ASP A 510 -25.01 -28.53 -19.61
C ASP A 510 -24.20 -28.98 -18.37
N THR A 511 -24.34 -28.29 -17.24
CA THR A 511 -23.52 -28.57 -16.05
C THR A 511 -24.35 -29.15 -14.90
N PRO A 512 -24.23 -30.44 -14.54
CA PRO A 512 -24.66 -30.91 -13.24
C PRO A 512 -23.78 -30.25 -12.16
N ASP A 513 -24.36 -29.88 -11.02
CA ASP A 513 -23.82 -29.12 -9.87
C ASP A 513 -22.48 -29.59 -9.23
N LYS A 514 -21.70 -30.43 -9.90
CA LYS A 514 -20.37 -30.90 -9.49
C LYS A 514 -19.38 -30.84 -10.64
N ALA A 515 -18.78 -29.67 -10.84
CA ALA A 515 -17.39 -29.47 -11.28
C ALA A 515 -17.25 -28.11 -11.98
N ILE A 516 -16.98 -27.06 -11.22
CA ILE A 516 -16.29 -25.87 -11.75
C ILE A 516 -14.97 -25.79 -10.98
N TYR A 517 -14.08 -26.78 -11.18
CA TYR A 517 -12.74 -26.79 -10.60
C TYR A 517 -11.64 -27.32 -11.52
N GLU A 518 -11.92 -27.55 -12.81
CA GLU A 518 -10.87 -27.90 -13.77
C GLU A 518 -11.12 -27.22 -15.11
N ALA A 519 -10.48 -26.07 -15.33
CA ALA A 519 -10.09 -25.61 -16.65
C ALA A 519 -8.98 -24.55 -16.53
N ASN A 520 -7.77 -25.01 -16.92
CA ASN A 520 -6.49 -24.32 -17.18
C ASN A 520 -6.41 -22.79 -17.15
#